data_AF-A0A132H7B2-F1
#
_entry.id   AF-A0A132H7B2-F1
#
_cell.length_a   1.000
_cell.length_b   1.000
_cell.length_c   1.000
_cell.angle_alpha   90.00
_cell.angle_beta   90.00
_cell.angle_gamma   90.00
#
_symmetry.space_group_name_H-M   'P 1'
#
loop_
_entity.id
_entity.type
_entity.pdbx_description
1 polymer ?
#
loop_
_entity_poly.entity_id
_entity_poly.type
_entity_poly.pdbx_seq_one_letter_code
_entity_poly.pdbx_strand_id
1 'polypeptide(L)'
;MSTQSLKKQLEALQKLQHFLEGFQEELIDTMERYKKRVEELHIDGLSNEVYQKYSSDNYSRDKDYIHSLIKHIEDTDIPYIKRNLGATDVNITTASGATFSGGLDF
;
A
#
# COMPACT_ATOMS: atom_id res chain seq x y z
N MET A 1 27.75 7.40 -8.65
CA MET A 1 26.44 7.95 -9.07
C MET A 1 26.52 9.46 -9.10
N SER A 2 25.87 10.13 -10.05
CA SER A 2 25.78 11.60 -10.05
C SER A 2 24.68 12.08 -9.10
N THR A 3 24.79 13.31 -8.57
CA THR A 3 23.74 13.92 -7.73
C THR A 3 22.38 13.93 -8.44
N GLN A 4 22.38 14.12 -9.76
CA GLN A 4 21.16 14.05 -10.57
C GLN A 4 20.54 12.64 -10.59
N SER A 5 21.36 11.58 -10.65
CA SER A 5 20.86 10.20 -10.58
C SER A 5 20.25 9.88 -9.21
N LEU A 6 20.84 10.39 -8.13
CA LEU A 6 20.31 10.22 -6.77
C LEU A 6 18.97 10.95 -6.58
N LYS A 7 18.84 12.18 -7.10
CA LYS A 7 17.56 12.92 -7.07
C LYS A 7 16.44 12.17 -7.79
N LYS A 8 16.71 11.62 -8.98
CA LYS A 8 15.74 10.79 -9.72
C LYS A 8 15.35 9.53 -8.94
N GLN A 9 16.30 8.91 -8.24
CA GLN A 9 16.01 7.75 -7.40
C GLN A 9 15.12 8.12 -6.21
N LEU A 10 15.39 9.27 -5.57
CA LEU A 10 14.55 9.79 -4.48
C LEU A 10 13.10 10.02 -4.96
N GLU A 11 12.93 10.70 -6.10
CA GLU A 11 11.61 10.93 -6.71
C GLU A 11 10.89 9.61 -7.06
N ALA A 12 11.62 8.62 -7.58
CA ALA A 12 11.04 7.32 -7.91
C ALA A 12 10.56 6.56 -6.66
N LEU A 13 11.32 6.61 -5.57
CA LEU A 13 10.95 6.00 -4.29
C LEU A 13 9.74 6.70 -3.65
N GLN A 14 9.66 8.03 -3.73
CA GLN A 14 8.49 8.79 -3.26
C GLN A 14 7.23 8.42 -4.05
N LYS A 15 7.33 8.31 -5.38
CA LYS A 15 6.22 7.87 -6.24
C LYS A 15 5.78 6.44 -5.91
N LEU A 16 6.73 5.53 -5.65
CA LEU A 16 6.42 4.16 -5.26
C LEU A 16 5.70 4.10 -3.90
N GLN A 17 6.16 4.87 -2.91
CA GLN A 17 5.48 4.94 -1.62
C GLN A 17 4.03 5.42 -1.78
N HIS A 18 3.83 6.54 -2.48
CA HIS A 18 2.50 7.10 -2.69
C HIS A 18 1.57 6.14 -3.45
N PHE A 19 2.11 5.43 -4.44
CA PHE A 19 1.36 4.38 -5.15
C PHE A 19 0.93 3.26 -4.21
N LEU A 20 1.82 2.76 -3.35
CA LEU A 20 1.49 1.68 -2.43
C LEU A 20 0.46 2.08 -1.38
N GLU A 21 0.54 3.31 -0.86
CA GLU A 21 -0.45 3.87 0.06
C GLU A 21 -1.83 3.94 -0.61
N GLY A 22 -1.92 4.46 -1.84
CA GLY A 22 -3.19 4.48 -2.60
C GLY A 22 -3.69 3.08 -3.00
N PHE A 23 -2.78 2.17 -3.33
CA PHE A 23 -3.12 0.80 -3.70
C PHE A 23 -3.77 0.04 -2.53
N GLN A 24 -3.33 0.27 -1.29
CA GLN A 24 -3.97 -0.30 -0.10
C GLN A 24 -5.43 0.15 0.05
N GLU A 25 -5.68 1.45 -0.13
CA GLU A 25 -7.03 2.02 -0.10
C GLU A 25 -7.93 1.40 -1.19
N GLU A 26 -7.40 1.27 -2.42
CA GLU A 26 -8.14 0.64 -3.54
C GLU A 26 -8.51 -0.83 -3.27
N LEU A 27 -7.64 -1.58 -2.59
CA LEU A 27 -7.92 -2.97 -2.20
C LEU A 27 -9.05 -3.05 -1.17
N ILE A 28 -9.02 -2.18 -0.15
CA ILE A 28 -10.07 -2.11 0.87
C ILE A 28 -11.41 -1.76 0.22
N ASP A 29 -11.42 -0.70 -0.59
CA ASP A 29 -12.62 -0.24 -1.29
C ASP A 29 -13.19 -1.32 -2.23
N THR A 30 -12.32 -2.07 -2.91
CA THR A 30 -12.75 -3.17 -3.78
C THR A 30 -13.41 -4.28 -2.98
N MET A 31 -12.88 -4.63 -1.81
CA MET A 31 -13.47 -5.64 -0.94
C MET A 31 -14.83 -5.21 -0.37
N GLU A 32 -14.98 -3.94 0.02
CA GLU A 32 -16.27 -3.42 0.48
C GLU A 32 -17.31 -3.38 -0.65
N ARG A 33 -16.92 -2.97 -1.87
CA ARG A 33 -17.80 -3.05 -3.04
C ARG A 33 -18.22 -4.48 -3.34
N TYR A 34 -17.30 -5.44 -3.25
CA TYR A 34 -17.60 -6.85 -3.47
C TYR A 34 -18.65 -7.34 -2.46
N LYS A 35 -18.44 -7.07 -1.16
CA LYS A 35 -19.39 -7.41 -0.10
C LYS A 35 -20.78 -6.85 -0.38
N LYS A 36 -20.85 -5.54 -0.64
CA LYS A 36 -22.09 -4.84 -0.91
C LYS A 36 -22.82 -5.43 -2.12
N ARG A 37 -22.08 -5.79 -3.17
CA ARG A 37 -22.69 -6.38 -4.37
C ARG A 37 -23.36 -7.72 -4.08
N VAL A 38 -22.75 -8.55 -3.22
CA VAL A 38 -23.34 -9.83 -2.80
C VAL A 38 -24.59 -9.61 -1.94
N GLU A 39 -24.58 -8.61 -1.05
CA GLU A 39 -25.75 -8.20 -0.27
C GLU A 39 -26.90 -7.70 -1.16
N GLU A 40 -26.61 -6.88 -2.17
CA GLU A 40 -27.61 -6.42 -3.15
C GLU A 40 -28.25 -7.60 -3.90
N LEU A 41 -27.44 -8.56 -4.35
CA LEU A 41 -27.95 -9.75 -5.04
C LEU A 41 -28.83 -10.62 -4.12
N HIS A 42 -28.53 -10.66 -2.83
CA HIS A 42 -29.38 -11.32 -1.83
C HIS A 42 -30.74 -10.66 -1.71
N ILE A 43 -30.78 -9.33 -1.67
CA ILE A 43 -32.02 -8.55 -1.69
C ILE A 43 -32.81 -8.81 -3.00
N ASP A 44 -32.11 -8.92 -4.12
CA ASP A 44 -32.70 -9.15 -5.45
C ASP A 44 -33.17 -10.59 -5.70
N GLY A 45 -33.00 -11.50 -4.73
CA GLY A 45 -33.56 -12.85 -4.78
C GLY A 45 -32.54 -13.99 -4.87
N LEU A 46 -31.24 -13.71 -4.67
CA LEU A 46 -30.25 -14.78 -4.44
C LEU A 46 -30.66 -15.59 -3.20
N SER A 47 -30.64 -16.92 -3.30
CA SER A 47 -31.04 -17.76 -2.17
C SER A 47 -30.16 -17.54 -0.93
N ASN A 48 -30.75 -17.69 0.27
CA ASN A 48 -30.02 -17.62 1.53
C ASN A 48 -28.81 -18.55 1.56
N GLU A 49 -28.95 -19.78 1.05
CA GLU A 49 -27.88 -20.78 1.05
C GLU A 49 -26.67 -20.32 0.22
N VAL A 50 -26.92 -19.77 -0.98
CA VAL A 50 -25.86 -19.26 -1.85
C VAL A 50 -25.23 -18.00 -1.27
N TYR A 51 -26.03 -17.07 -0.71
CA TYR A 51 -25.52 -15.88 -0.03
C TYR A 51 -24.62 -16.25 1.15
N GLN A 52 -25.07 -17.16 2.02
CA GLN A 52 -24.29 -17.60 3.18
C GLN A 52 -22.99 -18.25 2.74
N LYS A 53 -23.03 -19.16 1.76
CA LYS A 53 -21.81 -19.78 1.22
C LYS A 53 -20.81 -18.75 0.68
N TYR A 54 -21.30 -17.75 -0.05
CA TYR A 54 -20.42 -16.70 -0.55
C TYR A 54 -19.85 -15.82 0.56
N SER A 55 -20.65 -15.48 1.57
CA SER A 55 -20.23 -14.63 2.69
C SER A 55 -19.25 -15.35 3.63
N SER A 56 -19.53 -16.61 3.98
CA SER A 56 -18.74 -17.40 4.93
C SER A 56 -17.46 -17.96 4.34
N ASP A 57 -17.50 -18.46 3.10
CA ASP A 57 -16.37 -19.19 2.52
C ASP A 57 -15.54 -18.26 1.64
N ASN A 58 -16.17 -17.68 0.62
CA ASN A 58 -15.45 -16.96 -0.43
C ASN A 58 -15.00 -15.58 0.05
N TYR A 59 -15.94 -14.76 0.52
CA TYR A 59 -15.66 -13.40 0.96
C TYR A 59 -14.69 -13.37 2.14
N SER A 60 -14.86 -14.25 3.14
CA SER A 60 -13.95 -14.32 4.29
C SER A 60 -12.52 -14.65 3.85
N ARG A 61 -12.34 -15.68 3.01
CA ARG A 61 -11.01 -16.07 2.52
C ARG A 61 -10.37 -14.95 1.71
N ASP A 62 -11.12 -14.33 0.81
CA ASP A 62 -10.59 -13.29 -0.07
C ASP A 62 -10.24 -12.03 0.74
N LYS A 63 -11.05 -11.69 1.76
CA LYS A 63 -10.76 -10.62 2.72
C LYS A 63 -9.48 -10.88 3.50
N ASP A 64 -9.29 -12.09 4.02
CA ASP A 64 -8.10 -12.45 4.79
C ASP A 64 -6.84 -12.38 3.91
N TYR A 65 -6.94 -12.82 2.65
CA TYR A 65 -5.85 -12.71 1.68
C TYR A 65 -5.48 -11.24 1.41
N ILE A 66 -6.48 -10.39 1.12
CA ILE A 66 -6.26 -8.96 0.87
C ILE A 66 -5.67 -8.26 2.11
N HIS A 67 -6.16 -8.56 3.30
CA HIS A 67 -5.58 -8.05 4.54
C HIS A 67 -4.12 -8.48 4.73
N SER A 68 -3.77 -9.72 4.37
CA SER A 68 -2.38 -10.17 4.45
C SER A 68 -1.47 -9.40 3.49
N LEU A 69 -1.97 -9.07 2.29
CA LEU A 69 -1.25 -8.27 1.31
C LEU A 69 -1.06 -6.84 1.80
N ILE A 70 -2.12 -6.20 2.31
CA ILE A 70 -2.05 -4.86 2.90
C ILE A 70 -1.02 -4.84 4.03
N LYS A 71 -1.11 -5.79 4.95
CA LYS A 71 -0.16 -5.91 6.07
C LYS A 71 1.28 -6.10 5.59
N HIS A 72 1.51 -6.88 4.53
CA HIS A 72 2.84 -7.02 3.95
C HIS A 72 3.38 -5.68 3.43
N ILE A 73 2.54 -4.90 2.75
CA ILE A 73 2.91 -3.56 2.27
C ILE A 73 3.24 -2.63 3.45
N GLU A 74 2.44 -2.65 4.52
CA GLU A 74 2.66 -1.84 5.74
C GLU A 74 3.92 -2.22 6.51
N ASP A 75 4.13 -3.52 6.73
CA ASP A 75 5.18 -4.02 7.61
C ASP A 75 6.52 -4.21 6.89
N THR A 76 6.51 -4.35 5.55
CA THR A 76 7.70 -4.70 4.77
C THR A 76 8.05 -3.63 3.73
N ASP A 77 7.13 -3.36 2.79
CA ASP A 77 7.44 -2.54 1.62
C ASP A 77 7.62 -1.06 1.98
N ILE A 78 6.68 -0.48 2.72
CA ILE A 78 6.76 0.92 3.17
C ILE A 78 8.03 1.16 4.02
N PRO A 79 8.36 0.32 5.04
CA PRO A 79 9.60 0.47 5.79
C PRO A 79 10.86 0.30 4.95
N TYR A 80 10.86 -0.60 3.96
CA TYR A 80 11.97 -0.73 3.02
C TYR A 80 12.15 0.56 2.20
N ILE A 81 11.06 1.12 1.67
CA ILE A 81 11.10 2.37 0.88
C ILE A 81 11.56 3.54 1.74
N LYS A 82 11.02 3.71 2.96
CA LYS A 82 11.43 4.77 3.90
C LYS A 82 12.92 4.72 4.23
N ARG A 83 13.47 3.51 4.46
CA ARG A 83 14.93 3.33 4.66
C ARG A 83 15.74 3.77 3.45
N ASN A 84 15.30 3.40 2.24
CA ASN A 84 15.98 3.78 1.00
C ASN A 84 15.88 5.28 0.70
N LEU A 85 14.74 5.92 1.04
CA LEU A 85 14.58 7.37 0.95
C LEU A 85 15.60 8.09 1.84
N GLY A 86 15.67 7.71 3.12
CA GLY A 86 16.63 8.29 4.06
C GLY A 86 18.09 8.11 3.63
N ALA A 87 18.46 6.91 3.18
CA ALA A 87 19.80 6.65 2.67
C ALA A 87 20.13 7.48 1.41
N THR A 88 19.17 7.62 0.50
CA THR A 88 19.35 8.39 -0.74
C THR A 88 19.50 9.88 -0.44
N ASP A 89 18.73 10.41 0.52
CA ASP A 89 18.81 11.82 0.92
C ASP A 89 20.14 12.18 1.60
N VAL A 90 20.64 11.31 2.49
CA VAL A 90 21.98 11.44 3.09
C VAL A 90 23.07 11.45 2.01
N ASN A 91 22.95 10.59 1.00
CA ASN A 91 23.90 10.54 -0.11
C ASN A 91 23.86 11.82 -0.96
N ILE A 92 22.68 12.41 -1.19
CA ILE A 92 22.55 13.69 -1.91
C ILE A 92 23.19 14.83 -1.12
N THR A 93 22.91 14.91 0.18
CA THR A 93 23.47 15.92 1.09
C THR A 93 25.00 15.84 1.10
N THR A 94 25.54 14.63 1.27
CA THR A 94 26.99 14.37 1.24
C THR A 94 27.62 14.73 -0.11
N ALA A 95 26.99 14.34 -1.22
CA ALA A 95 27.48 14.64 -2.57
C ALA A 95 27.39 16.13 -2.93
N SER A 96 26.56 16.90 -2.24
CA SER A 96 26.37 18.34 -2.47
C SER A 96 27.27 19.22 -1.58
N GLY A 97 28.03 18.64 -0.65
CA GLY A 97 28.92 19.37 0.27
C GLY A 97 28.19 20.15 1.37
N ALA A 98 26.90 19.91 1.57
CA ALA A 98 26.10 20.55 2.63
C ALA A 98 26.21 19.74 3.94
N THR A 99 26.42 20.41 5.07
CA THR A 99 26.43 19.78 6.40
C THR A 99 25.02 19.38 6.80
N PHE A 100 24.80 18.10 7.13
CA PHE A 100 23.56 17.56 7.66
C PHE A 100 23.19 18.23 9.00
N SER A 101 22.23 19.16 9.00
CA SER A 101 21.55 19.61 10.23
C SER A 101 20.27 18.79 10.38
N GLY A 102 20.33 17.77 11.24
CA GLY A 102 19.24 16.82 11.42
C GLY A 102 17.90 17.46 11.78
N GLY A 103 16.84 16.78 11.37
CA GLY A 103 15.46 17.09 11.72
C GLY A 103 14.48 16.50 10.71
N LEU A 104 14.35 15.17 10.68
CA LEU A 104 13.16 14.55 10.09
C LEU A 104 12.18 14.30 11.22
N ASP A 105 11.39 15.33 11.56
CA ASP A 105 10.13 15.12 12.27
C ASP A 105 9.12 14.58 11.24
N PHE A 106 8.88 13.27 11.31
CA PHE A 106 7.72 12.59 10.71
C PHE A 106 6.90 11.96 11.83
#